data_AF-A0A6L6R336-F1
#
_entry.id   AF-A0A6L6R336-F1
#
_cell.length_a   1.000
_cell.length_b   1.000
_cell.length_c   1.000
_cell.angle_alpha   90.00
_cell.angle_beta   90.00
_cell.angle_gamma   90.00
#
_symmetry.space_group_name_H-M   'P 1'
#
loop_
_entity.id
_entity.type
_entity.pdbx_description
1 polymer ?
#
loop_
_entity_poly.entity_id
_entity_poly.type
_entity_poly.pdbx_seq_one_letter_code
_entity_poly.pdbx_strand_id
1 'polypeptide(L)'
;MGILNVTPDSFSDGGVHFAASEAVAHGIAMRTRGADIVDIGGESTRPGASRVSADEEQSRVLPVVEGLVAAGIPVSIDTMRASTAQAAVRAGACIVNDVSGGLADDEMYRTVAALAVPYVVMHWRGQSAGMARLADYADVVGEVVAEISERVAAALESGIERDALIVDPGLGFAKDADHNWALLQRLDALIGLGYPVLVGASRKRFIGSLLADND
;
A
#
# COMPACT_ATOMS: atom_id res chain seq x y z
N MET A 1 -9.89 5.40 2.99
CA MET A 1 -8.52 5.23 3.51
C MET A 1 -7.75 6.53 3.31
N GLY A 2 -7.20 7.12 4.37
CA GLY A 2 -6.33 8.30 4.32
C GLY A 2 -4.86 7.90 4.41
N ILE A 3 -3.99 8.48 3.58
CA ILE A 3 -2.57 8.09 3.48
C ILE A 3 -1.71 9.00 4.35
N LEU A 4 -0.97 8.41 5.29
CA LEU A 4 -0.04 9.07 6.20
C LEU A 4 1.39 8.54 5.96
N ASN A 5 2.17 9.26 5.15
CA ASN A 5 3.58 8.92 4.93
C ASN A 5 4.45 9.49 6.05
N VAL A 6 5.20 8.63 6.74
CA VAL A 6 6.10 9.00 7.84
C VAL A 6 7.55 8.94 7.35
N THR A 7 7.87 9.82 6.40
CA THR A 7 9.23 9.97 5.86
C THR A 7 9.88 11.26 6.40
N PRO A 8 11.23 11.36 6.43
CA PRO A 8 11.93 12.54 6.96
C PRO A 8 11.47 13.87 6.35
N ASP A 9 11.16 13.88 5.06
CA ASP A 9 10.69 15.07 4.33
C ASP A 9 9.26 15.49 4.72
N SER A 10 8.51 14.64 5.44
CA SER A 10 7.11 14.88 5.76
C SER A 10 6.91 15.65 7.08
N PHE A 11 7.89 15.65 7.99
CA PHE A 11 7.78 16.21 9.35
C PHE A 11 9.11 16.80 9.89
N SER A 12 9.87 17.46 9.03
CA SER A 12 11.31 17.76 9.20
C SER A 12 11.71 18.75 10.33
N ASP A 13 10.78 19.29 11.12
CA ASP A 13 11.07 20.45 11.98
C ASP A 13 11.33 20.09 13.46
N GLY A 14 11.20 18.82 13.86
CA GLY A 14 11.56 18.36 15.20
C GLY A 14 12.03 16.90 15.23
N GLY A 15 12.76 16.52 16.28
CA GLY A 15 13.32 15.16 16.42
C GLY A 15 12.27 14.04 16.34
N VAL A 16 12.70 12.78 16.32
CA VAL A 16 11.84 11.60 16.04
C VAL A 16 10.52 11.57 16.83
N HIS A 17 10.56 11.89 18.13
CA HIS A 17 9.35 11.92 18.96
C HIS A 17 8.40 13.07 18.61
N PHE A 18 8.93 14.22 18.20
CA PHE A 18 8.14 15.36 17.76
C PHE A 18 7.47 15.05 16.42
N ALA A 19 8.23 14.50 15.47
CA ALA A 19 7.72 14.03 14.18
C ALA A 19 6.61 12.97 14.34
N ALA A 20 6.75 12.03 15.28
CA ALA A 20 5.71 11.04 15.58
C ALA A 20 4.42 11.70 16.12
N SER A 21 4.54 12.67 17.05
CA SER A 21 3.38 13.37 17.60
C SER A 21 2.62 14.19 16.55
N GLU A 22 3.33 14.81 15.61
CA GLU A 22 2.74 15.53 14.49
C GLU A 22 2.03 14.57 13.52
N ALA A 23 2.66 13.43 13.21
CA ALA A 23 2.05 12.41 12.36
C ALA A 23 0.75 11.85 12.98
N VAL A 24 0.74 11.59 14.29
CA VAL A 24 -0.46 11.16 15.02
C VAL A 24 -1.55 12.23 14.97
N ALA A 25 -1.20 13.50 15.22
CA ALA A 25 -2.15 14.61 15.11
C ALA A 25 -2.73 14.71 13.68
N HIS A 26 -1.90 14.49 12.66
CA HIS A 26 -2.32 14.50 11.27
C HIS A 26 -3.29 13.34 10.95
N GLY A 27 -3.00 12.12 11.44
CA GLY A 27 -3.89 10.96 11.30
C GLY A 27 -5.24 11.17 12.01
N ILE A 28 -5.26 11.78 13.20
CA ILE A 28 -6.50 12.17 13.89
C ILE A 28 -7.29 13.20 13.06
N ALA A 29 -6.61 14.17 12.46
CA ALA A 29 -7.26 15.13 11.57
C ALA A 29 -7.86 14.46 10.32
N MET A 30 -7.19 13.45 9.74
CA MET A 30 -7.76 12.65 8.64
C MET A 30 -9.04 11.93 9.08
N ARG A 31 -9.04 11.30 10.26
CA ARG A 31 -10.23 10.64 10.80
C ARG A 31 -11.39 11.62 10.99
N THR A 32 -11.12 12.78 11.58
CA THR A 32 -12.10 13.87 11.76
C THR A 32 -12.69 14.35 10.43
N ARG A 33 -11.90 14.30 9.34
CA ARG A 33 -12.33 14.66 7.98
C ARG A 33 -13.06 13.52 7.25
N GLY A 34 -13.31 12.39 7.90
CA GLY A 34 -14.09 11.29 7.35
C GLY A 34 -13.28 10.11 6.79
N ALA A 35 -11.97 10.04 7.02
CA ALA A 35 -11.23 8.81 6.69
C ALA A 35 -11.65 7.68 7.66
N ASP A 36 -12.06 6.52 7.14
CA ASP A 36 -12.41 5.37 7.97
C ASP A 36 -11.21 4.59 8.50
N ILE A 37 -10.11 4.62 7.74
CA ILE A 37 -8.85 3.93 8.02
C ILE A 37 -7.73 4.91 7.67
N VAL A 38 -6.66 4.92 8.47
CA VAL A 38 -5.39 5.61 8.16
C VAL A 38 -4.34 4.57 7.76
N ASP A 39 -3.75 4.75 6.59
CA ASP A 39 -2.71 3.88 6.04
C ASP A 39 -1.34 4.53 6.24
N ILE A 40 -0.46 3.85 6.96
CA ILE A 40 0.80 4.38 7.45
C ILE A 40 1.94 3.74 6.66
N GLY A 41 2.76 4.55 6.00
CA GLY A 41 3.95 4.09 5.26
C GLY A 41 5.22 4.74 5.79
N GLY A 42 6.24 3.93 6.12
CA GLY A 42 7.55 4.41 6.59
C GLY A 42 8.60 4.57 5.48
N GLU A 43 8.32 4.01 4.30
CA GLU A 43 9.18 4.02 3.13
C GLU A 43 8.48 4.73 1.96
N SER A 44 9.23 5.56 1.24
CA SER A 44 8.71 6.19 0.02
C SER A 44 8.75 5.16 -1.11
N THR A 45 7.60 4.85 -1.69
CA THR A 45 7.49 4.05 -2.92
C THR A 45 7.73 4.87 -4.20
N ARG A 46 8.09 6.15 -4.07
CA ARG A 46 8.33 7.05 -5.21
C ARG A 46 9.54 6.62 -6.04
N PRO A 47 9.54 6.84 -7.37
CA PRO A 47 10.71 6.58 -8.20
C PRO A 47 11.98 7.26 -7.67
N GLY A 48 13.06 6.48 -7.50
CA GLY A 48 14.36 6.99 -7.05
C GLY A 48 14.57 7.02 -5.53
N ALA A 49 13.59 6.61 -4.73
CA ALA A 49 13.78 6.48 -3.28
C ALA A 49 14.70 5.29 -2.93
N SER A 50 15.65 5.53 -2.02
CA SER A 50 16.50 4.47 -1.45
C SER A 50 15.73 3.68 -0.41
N ARG A 51 15.83 2.34 -0.43
CA ARG A 51 15.28 1.51 0.63
C ARG A 51 15.96 1.83 1.96
N VAL A 52 15.16 1.94 3.02
CA VAL A 52 15.65 2.04 4.40
C VAL A 52 15.77 0.64 5.02
N SER A 53 16.51 0.51 6.12
CA SER A 53 16.54 -0.76 6.87
C SER A 53 15.18 -1.05 7.51
N ALA A 54 14.92 -2.30 7.88
CA ALA A 54 13.71 -2.66 8.61
C ALA A 54 13.62 -1.91 9.95
N ASP A 55 14.74 -1.80 10.67
CA ASP A 55 14.81 -1.07 11.94
C ASP A 55 14.46 0.42 11.76
N GLU A 56 14.94 1.03 10.67
CA GLU A 56 14.65 2.43 10.37
C GLU A 56 13.17 2.62 10.00
N GLU A 57 12.61 1.76 9.15
CA GLU A 57 11.17 1.77 8.84
C GLU A 57 10.32 1.62 10.10
N GLN A 58 10.62 0.63 10.94
CA GLN A 58 9.92 0.38 12.20
C GLN A 58 10.03 1.56 13.18
N SER A 59 11.21 2.17 13.30
CA SER A 59 11.41 3.34 14.16
C SER A 59 10.54 4.54 13.76
N ARG A 60 10.16 4.63 12.47
CA ARG A 60 9.28 5.67 11.95
C ARG A 60 7.81 5.35 12.18
N VAL A 61 7.38 4.12 11.85
CA VAL A 61 5.95 3.78 11.80
C VAL A 61 5.39 3.37 13.16
N LEU A 62 6.13 2.64 14.00
CA LEU A 62 5.57 2.04 15.22
C LEU A 62 5.03 3.09 16.21
N PRO A 63 5.76 4.19 16.52
CA PRO A 63 5.22 5.21 17.43
C PRO A 63 3.93 5.86 16.91
N VAL A 64 3.78 5.95 15.58
CA VAL A 64 2.59 6.54 14.94
C VAL A 64 1.42 5.54 14.95
N VAL A 65 1.69 4.26 14.67
CA VAL A 65 0.70 3.17 14.81
C VAL A 65 0.15 3.15 16.23
N GLU A 66 1.02 3.10 17.24
CA GLU A 66 0.62 3.06 18.66
C GLU A 66 -0.22 4.28 19.05
N GLY A 67 0.19 5.48 18.64
CA GLY A 67 -0.53 6.71 18.93
C GLY A 67 -1.93 6.77 18.30
N LEU A 68 -2.07 6.32 17.05
CA LEU A 68 -3.36 6.30 16.35
C LEU A 68 -4.29 5.20 16.89
N VAL A 69 -3.75 4.02 17.21
CA VAL A 69 -4.50 2.94 17.86
C VAL A 69 -5.00 3.38 19.24
N ALA A 70 -4.15 4.04 20.04
CA ALA A 70 -4.56 4.60 21.34
C ALA A 70 -5.66 5.66 21.20
N ALA A 71 -5.72 6.37 20.07
CA ALA A 71 -6.78 7.31 19.73
C ALA A 71 -8.05 6.64 19.16
N GLY A 72 -8.10 5.31 19.07
CA GLY A 72 -9.24 4.54 18.56
C GLY A 72 -9.40 4.59 17.04
N ILE A 73 -8.32 4.87 16.30
CA ILE A 73 -8.34 4.99 14.85
C ILE A 73 -7.92 3.66 14.21
N PRO A 74 -8.70 3.09 13.28
CA PRO A 74 -8.27 1.92 12.52
C PRO A 74 -7.05 2.21 11.66
N VAL A 75 -6.02 1.37 11.76
CA VAL A 75 -4.73 1.54 11.10
C VAL A 75 -4.46 0.41 10.11
N SER A 76 -4.09 0.79 8.89
CA SER A 76 -3.44 -0.07 7.90
C SER A 76 -1.94 0.23 7.88
N ILE A 77 -1.09 -0.79 7.76
CA ILE A 77 0.35 -0.63 7.59
C ILE A 77 0.73 -0.88 6.13
N ASP A 78 1.27 0.14 5.45
CA ASP A 78 1.87 0.03 4.11
C ASP A 78 3.32 -0.40 4.25
N THR A 79 3.58 -1.69 4.03
CA THR A 79 4.94 -2.24 4.11
C THR A 79 5.09 -3.47 3.21
N MET A 80 6.29 -3.61 2.68
CA MET A 80 6.74 -4.78 1.91
C MET A 80 7.54 -5.77 2.76
N ARG A 81 7.67 -5.55 4.07
CA ARG A 81 8.50 -6.37 4.97
C ARG A 81 7.64 -7.12 5.96
N ALA A 82 7.82 -8.44 6.02
CA ALA A 82 7.10 -9.30 6.95
C ALA A 82 7.37 -8.90 8.42
N SER A 83 8.61 -8.54 8.75
CA SER A 83 8.97 -8.11 10.10
C SER A 83 8.29 -6.81 10.52
N THR A 84 8.19 -5.82 9.62
CA THR A 84 7.47 -4.56 9.89
C THR A 84 5.97 -4.82 10.00
N ALA A 85 5.38 -5.64 9.13
CA ALA A 85 3.97 -6.02 9.20
C ALA A 85 3.63 -6.68 10.55
N GLN A 86 4.46 -7.64 10.99
CA GLN A 86 4.31 -8.29 12.28
C GLN A 86 4.39 -7.31 13.46
N ALA A 87 5.37 -6.40 13.46
CA ALA A 87 5.53 -5.43 14.52
C ALA A 87 4.34 -4.45 14.59
N ALA A 88 3.89 -3.95 13.44
CA ALA A 88 2.77 -3.01 13.36
C ALA A 88 1.44 -3.66 13.80
N VAL A 89 1.17 -4.90 13.41
CA VAL A 89 -0.04 -5.62 13.85
C VAL A 89 0.00 -5.90 15.35
N ARG A 90 1.17 -6.24 15.91
CA ARG A 90 1.34 -6.35 17.38
C ARG A 90 1.10 -5.03 18.10
N ALA A 91 1.40 -3.90 17.47
CA ALA A 91 1.09 -2.56 17.97
C ALA A 91 -0.38 -2.14 17.76
N GLY A 92 -1.19 -2.96 17.07
CA GLY A 92 -2.63 -2.77 16.91
C GLY A 92 -3.09 -2.36 15.50
N ALA A 93 -2.20 -2.34 14.51
CA ALA A 93 -2.64 -2.22 13.12
C ALA A 93 -3.56 -3.41 12.75
N CYS A 94 -4.63 -3.13 12.01
CA CYS A 94 -5.67 -4.12 11.70
C CYS A 94 -5.72 -4.52 10.22
N ILE A 95 -4.86 -3.98 9.36
CA ILE A 95 -4.73 -4.34 7.95
C ILE A 95 -3.25 -4.29 7.57
N VAL A 96 -2.79 -5.25 6.78
CA VAL A 96 -1.49 -5.20 6.10
C VAL A 96 -1.71 -4.84 4.63
N ASN A 97 -1.17 -3.71 4.21
CA ASN A 97 -1.19 -3.24 2.83
C ASN A 97 0.19 -3.46 2.20
N ASP A 98 0.30 -4.44 1.30
CA ASP A 98 1.57 -4.78 0.67
C ASP A 98 1.54 -4.46 -0.82
N VAL A 99 2.19 -3.35 -1.18
CA VAL A 99 2.32 -2.91 -2.56
C VAL A 99 3.10 -3.89 -3.45
N SER A 100 3.81 -4.87 -2.91
CA SER A 100 4.47 -5.92 -3.70
C SER A 100 3.58 -7.14 -3.92
N GLY A 101 2.47 -7.26 -3.19
CA GLY A 101 1.62 -8.45 -3.17
C GLY A 101 2.43 -9.71 -2.86
N GLY A 102 3.27 -9.67 -1.82
CA GLY A 102 4.10 -10.77 -1.33
C GLY A 102 5.42 -10.98 -2.08
N LEU A 103 5.68 -10.25 -3.16
CA LEU A 103 6.84 -10.49 -4.02
C LEU A 103 8.15 -9.88 -3.50
N ALA A 104 8.10 -9.01 -2.48
CA ALA A 104 9.29 -8.37 -1.93
C ALA A 104 9.91 -9.12 -0.73
N ASP A 105 9.16 -10.01 -0.09
CA ASP A 105 9.56 -10.74 1.12
C ASP A 105 8.82 -12.08 1.17
N ASP A 106 9.55 -13.19 1.00
CA ASP A 106 9.01 -14.55 0.94
C ASP A 106 8.32 -14.99 2.26
N GLU A 107 8.56 -14.28 3.37
CA GLU A 107 7.93 -14.54 4.66
C GLU A 107 6.58 -13.82 4.83
N MET A 108 6.20 -12.93 3.91
CA MET A 108 5.02 -12.05 4.05
C MET A 108 3.73 -12.87 4.22
N TYR A 109 3.44 -13.80 3.33
CA TYR A 109 2.19 -14.56 3.39
C TYR A 109 2.07 -15.40 4.65
N ARG A 110 3.15 -16.11 5.03
CA ARG A 110 3.19 -16.90 6.27
C ARG A 110 2.95 -16.02 7.50
N THR A 111 3.56 -14.84 7.50
CA THR A 111 3.43 -13.88 8.60
C THR A 111 1.99 -13.37 8.70
N VAL A 112 1.40 -12.92 7.59
CA VAL A 112 0.03 -12.41 7.56
C VAL A 112 -1.00 -13.48 7.90
N ALA A 113 -0.83 -14.72 7.41
CA ALA A 113 -1.68 -15.85 7.77
C ALA A 113 -1.68 -16.09 9.29
N ALA A 114 -0.51 -16.03 9.93
CA ALA A 114 -0.41 -16.16 11.39
C ALA A 114 -0.98 -14.97 12.17
N LEU A 115 -0.99 -13.78 11.57
CA LEU A 115 -1.55 -12.56 12.18
C LEU A 115 -3.08 -12.50 12.06
N ALA A 116 -3.67 -13.21 11.09
CA ALA A 116 -5.11 -13.28 10.85
C ALA A 116 -5.78 -11.89 10.71
N VAL A 117 -5.13 -10.98 9.99
CA VAL A 117 -5.66 -9.66 9.63
C VAL A 117 -5.90 -9.55 8.12
N PRO A 118 -6.81 -8.68 7.66
CA PRO A 118 -6.96 -8.37 6.25
C PRO A 118 -5.64 -8.02 5.55
N TYR A 119 -5.51 -8.46 4.30
CA TYR A 119 -4.32 -8.33 3.49
C TYR A 119 -4.65 -7.77 2.11
N VAL A 120 -4.00 -6.66 1.75
CA VAL A 120 -4.13 -6.06 0.42
C VAL A 120 -3.05 -6.63 -0.48
N VAL A 121 -3.47 -7.35 -1.52
CA VAL A 121 -2.63 -7.86 -2.59
C VAL A 121 -2.67 -6.87 -3.76
N MET A 122 -1.60 -6.09 -3.91
CA MET A 122 -1.48 -5.17 -5.04
C MET A 122 -0.76 -5.82 -6.23
N HIS A 123 -1.19 -5.51 -7.45
CA HIS A 123 -0.39 -5.81 -8.64
C HIS A 123 0.92 -5.01 -8.66
N TRP A 124 2.03 -5.71 -8.83
CA TRP A 124 3.36 -5.11 -8.83
C TRP A 124 4.33 -5.81 -9.78
N ARG A 125 4.99 -5.04 -10.65
CA ARG A 125 6.10 -5.51 -11.48
C ARG A 125 7.36 -4.72 -11.14
N GLY A 126 8.20 -5.30 -10.27
CA GLY A 126 9.53 -4.81 -9.95
C GLY A 126 9.58 -3.50 -9.15
N GLN A 127 10.76 -3.17 -8.65
CA GLN A 127 10.95 -2.00 -7.80
C GLN A 127 10.81 -0.68 -8.57
N SER A 128 10.47 0.40 -7.85
CA SER A 128 10.24 1.74 -8.42
C SER A 128 11.42 2.23 -9.27
N ALA A 129 12.65 1.82 -8.94
CA ALA A 129 13.82 2.00 -9.77
C ALA A 129 13.74 1.10 -11.02
N GLY A 130 13.39 1.69 -12.17
CA GLY A 130 13.31 0.96 -13.45
C GLY A 130 11.93 0.41 -13.79
N MET A 131 10.96 0.54 -12.87
CA MET A 131 9.57 0.11 -13.06
C MET A 131 8.90 0.61 -14.36
N ALA A 132 9.27 1.81 -14.83
CA ALA A 132 8.74 2.35 -16.08
C ALA A 132 9.07 1.48 -17.31
N ARG A 133 10.20 0.74 -17.28
CA ARG A 133 10.58 -0.18 -18.36
C ARG A 133 9.80 -1.49 -18.33
N LEU A 134 9.09 -1.76 -17.23
CA LEU A 134 8.25 -2.95 -17.03
C LEU A 134 6.78 -2.67 -17.38
N ALA A 135 6.47 -1.45 -17.83
CA ALA A 135 5.15 -1.03 -18.29
C ALA A 135 4.90 -1.48 -19.74
N ASP A 136 5.13 -2.75 -20.01
CA ASP A 136 4.93 -3.40 -21.30
C ASP A 136 3.84 -4.46 -21.16
N TYR A 137 2.69 -4.23 -21.77
CA TYR A 137 1.52 -5.10 -21.74
C TYR A 137 0.94 -5.23 -23.15
N ALA A 138 0.57 -6.45 -23.52
CA ALA A 138 -0.27 -6.69 -24.70
C ALA A 138 -1.76 -6.47 -24.36
N ASP A 139 -2.18 -6.86 -23.16
CA ASP A 139 -3.50 -6.58 -22.60
C ASP A 139 -3.35 -6.31 -21.09
N VAL A 140 -3.23 -5.03 -20.73
CA VAL A 140 -3.02 -4.62 -19.34
C VAL A 140 -4.10 -5.12 -18.39
N VAL A 141 -5.36 -5.21 -18.82
CA VAL A 141 -6.45 -5.62 -17.94
C VAL A 141 -6.36 -7.13 -17.72
N GLY A 142 -6.24 -7.90 -18.81
CA GLY A 142 -6.11 -9.35 -18.75
C GLY A 142 -4.87 -9.79 -17.95
N GLU A 143 -3.73 -9.16 -18.20
CA GLU A 143 -2.47 -9.46 -17.51
C GLU A 143 -2.53 -9.09 -16.03
N VAL A 144 -3.05 -7.91 -15.66
CA VAL A 144 -3.18 -7.53 -14.24
C VAL A 144 -4.12 -8.48 -13.49
N VAL A 145 -5.24 -8.88 -14.09
CA VAL A 145 -6.18 -9.85 -13.51
C VAL A 145 -5.52 -11.21 -13.33
N ALA A 146 -4.79 -11.69 -14.33
CA ALA A 146 -4.09 -12.97 -14.27
C ALA A 146 -3.03 -12.97 -13.16
N GLU A 147 -2.15 -11.98 -13.13
CA GLU A 147 -1.09 -11.94 -12.13
C GLU A 147 -1.60 -11.67 -10.71
N ILE A 148 -2.68 -10.89 -10.52
CA ILE A 148 -3.31 -10.78 -9.19
C ILE A 148 -3.90 -12.14 -8.78
N SER A 149 -4.52 -12.87 -9.70
CA SER A 149 -5.10 -14.18 -9.42
C SER A 149 -4.04 -15.19 -8.97
N GLU A 150 -2.85 -15.15 -9.56
CA GLU A 150 -1.69 -15.95 -9.14
C GLU A 150 -1.25 -15.61 -7.71
N ARG A 151 -1.11 -14.31 -7.40
CA ARG A 151 -0.73 -13.84 -6.05
C ARG A 151 -1.77 -14.23 -4.99
N VAL A 152 -3.05 -14.07 -5.33
CA VAL A 152 -4.18 -14.49 -4.50
C VAL A 152 -4.16 -15.99 -4.25
N ALA A 153 -3.89 -16.82 -5.26
CA ALA A 153 -3.78 -18.26 -5.08
C ALA A 153 -2.64 -18.62 -4.11
N ALA A 154 -1.46 -18.00 -4.26
CA ALA A 154 -0.33 -18.20 -3.37
C ALA A 154 -0.61 -17.75 -1.92
N ALA A 155 -1.34 -16.65 -1.74
CA ALA A 155 -1.78 -16.17 -0.43
C ALA A 155 -2.75 -17.16 0.26
N LEU A 156 -3.72 -17.69 -0.48
CA LEU A 156 -4.65 -18.72 0.00
C LEU A 156 -3.92 -20.03 0.37
N GLU A 157 -2.99 -20.48 -0.47
CA GLU A 157 -2.17 -21.68 -0.21
C GLU A 157 -1.31 -21.53 1.05
N SER A 158 -0.93 -20.30 1.40
CA SER A 158 -0.18 -19.97 2.62
C SER A 158 -1.06 -19.89 3.86
N GLY A 159 -2.39 -20.04 3.72
CA GLY A 159 -3.35 -20.05 4.83
C GLY A 159 -3.98 -18.70 5.15
N ILE A 160 -3.86 -17.69 4.27
CA ILE A 160 -4.65 -16.46 4.41
C ILE A 160 -6.10 -16.77 4.03
N GLU A 161 -7.04 -16.42 4.90
CA GLU A 161 -8.46 -16.66 4.67
C GLU A 161 -8.98 -15.84 3.48
N ARG A 162 -9.90 -16.43 2.71
CA ARG A 162 -10.45 -15.79 1.50
C ARG A 162 -11.11 -14.44 1.80
N ASP A 163 -11.82 -14.34 2.92
CA ASP A 163 -12.54 -13.14 3.34
C ASP A 163 -11.62 -12.05 3.91
N ALA A 164 -10.35 -12.37 4.18
CA ALA A 164 -9.33 -11.42 4.57
C ALA A 164 -8.62 -10.77 3.35
N LEU A 165 -8.79 -11.29 2.14
CA LEU A 165 -8.09 -10.78 0.95
C LEU A 165 -8.80 -9.58 0.31
N ILE A 166 -8.00 -8.57 -0.03
CA ILE A 166 -8.39 -7.37 -0.78
C ILE A 166 -7.45 -7.27 -1.99
N VAL A 167 -7.96 -6.91 -3.17
CA VAL A 167 -7.13 -6.77 -4.38
C VAL A 167 -6.97 -5.30 -4.79
N ASP A 168 -5.79 -4.92 -5.25
CA ASP A 168 -5.50 -3.58 -5.78
C ASP A 168 -4.83 -3.68 -7.18
N PRO A 169 -5.35 -3.01 -8.22
CA PRO A 169 -4.79 -3.04 -9.58
C PRO A 169 -3.41 -2.35 -9.70
N GLY A 170 -2.91 -1.69 -8.66
CA GLY A 170 -1.60 -1.07 -8.60
C GLY A 170 -1.45 0.06 -9.60
N LEU A 171 -2.36 1.04 -9.59
CA LEU A 171 -2.30 2.18 -10.52
C LEU A 171 -0.96 2.91 -10.40
N GLY A 172 -0.34 3.31 -11.51
CA GLY A 172 0.95 4.00 -11.52
C GLY A 172 2.16 3.12 -11.17
N PHE A 173 1.96 1.84 -10.84
CA PHE A 173 3.03 0.86 -10.64
C PHE A 173 3.21 0.03 -11.91
N ALA A 174 4.33 0.25 -12.61
CA ALA A 174 4.68 -0.34 -13.89
C ALA A 174 3.59 -0.16 -14.94
N LYS A 175 3.04 1.05 -15.05
CA LYS A 175 1.94 1.40 -15.95
C LYS A 175 2.11 2.83 -16.46
N ASP A 176 1.84 3.06 -17.73
CA ASP A 176 1.69 4.41 -18.30
C ASP A 176 0.26 4.95 -18.12
N ALA A 177 -0.02 6.13 -18.66
CA ALA A 177 -1.33 6.76 -18.51
C ALA A 177 -2.46 5.91 -19.11
N ASP A 178 -2.28 5.37 -20.32
CA ASP A 178 -3.30 4.60 -21.03
C ASP A 178 -3.60 3.28 -20.32
N HIS A 179 -2.55 2.62 -19.82
CA HIS A 179 -2.67 1.44 -18.96
C HIS A 179 -3.51 1.72 -17.69
N ASN A 180 -3.30 2.86 -17.04
CA ASN A 180 -4.07 3.24 -15.86
C ASN A 180 -5.54 3.53 -16.20
N TRP A 181 -5.81 4.20 -17.31
CA TRP A 181 -7.18 4.46 -17.76
C TRP A 181 -7.92 3.20 -18.15
N ALA A 182 -7.26 2.27 -18.87
CA ALA A 182 -7.83 0.98 -19.22
C ALA A 182 -8.29 0.19 -17.98
N LEU A 183 -7.47 0.15 -16.92
CA LEU A 183 -7.83 -0.52 -15.65
C LEU A 183 -8.99 0.15 -14.93
N LEU A 184 -9.03 1.48 -14.92
CA LEU A 184 -10.15 2.22 -14.31
C LEU A 184 -11.46 1.99 -15.08
N GLN A 185 -11.40 1.98 -16.42
CA GLN A 185 -12.56 1.70 -17.27
C GLN A 185 -13.06 0.26 -17.14
N ARG A 186 -12.16 -0.67 -16.80
CA ARG A 186 -12.44 -2.11 -16.68
C ARG A 186 -12.30 -2.62 -15.24
N LEU A 187 -12.64 -1.78 -14.26
CA LEU A 187 -12.59 -2.17 -12.84
C LEU A 187 -13.57 -3.33 -12.53
N ASP A 188 -14.62 -3.49 -13.35
CA ASP A 188 -15.53 -4.64 -13.33
C ASP A 188 -14.80 -5.98 -13.43
N ALA A 189 -13.69 -6.04 -14.19
CA ALA A 189 -12.90 -7.26 -14.33
C ALA A 189 -12.24 -7.67 -13.01
N LEU A 190 -11.75 -6.70 -12.23
CA LEU A 190 -11.16 -6.95 -10.91
C LEU A 190 -12.24 -7.30 -9.87
N ILE A 191 -13.37 -6.59 -9.90
CA ILE A 191 -14.54 -6.90 -9.04
C ILE A 191 -15.04 -8.32 -9.33
N GLY A 192 -14.98 -8.76 -10.59
CA GLY A 192 -15.33 -10.11 -11.02
C GLY A 192 -14.53 -11.24 -10.37
N LEU A 193 -13.37 -10.95 -9.75
CA LEU A 193 -12.61 -11.92 -8.96
C LEU A 193 -13.29 -12.30 -7.63
N GLY A 194 -14.29 -11.53 -7.21
CA GLY A 194 -15.08 -11.79 -6.00
C GLY A 194 -14.35 -11.44 -4.71
N TYR A 195 -13.48 -10.42 -4.74
CA TYR A 195 -12.82 -9.82 -3.58
C TYR A 195 -13.17 -8.34 -3.48
N PRO A 196 -13.12 -7.74 -2.28
CA PRO A 196 -13.07 -6.28 -2.15
C PRO A 196 -11.92 -5.70 -2.99
N VAL A 197 -12.18 -4.57 -3.65
CA VAL A 197 -11.20 -3.89 -4.49
C VAL A 197 -10.79 -2.57 -3.85
N LEU A 198 -9.49 -2.39 -3.62
CA LEU A 198 -8.89 -1.13 -3.17
C LEU A 198 -8.25 -0.43 -4.38
N VAL A 199 -8.50 0.88 -4.53
CA VAL A 199 -7.93 1.67 -5.64
C VAL A 199 -7.30 2.95 -5.11
N GLY A 200 -5.97 3.03 -5.21
CA GLY A 200 -5.24 4.28 -4.96
C GLY A 200 -5.05 5.11 -6.22
N ALA A 201 -5.92 6.09 -6.50
CA ALA A 201 -5.75 6.99 -7.67
C ALA A 201 -5.14 8.37 -7.29
N SER A 202 -5.13 8.73 -6.00
CA SER A 202 -4.83 10.08 -5.51
C SER A 202 -3.51 10.66 -6.01
N ARG A 203 -3.56 11.87 -6.61
CA ARG A 203 -2.41 12.67 -7.07
C ARG A 203 -1.42 11.92 -7.99
N LYS A 204 -1.85 10.84 -8.63
CA LYS A 204 -1.02 10.10 -9.58
C LYS A 204 -0.87 10.87 -10.88
N ARG A 205 0.32 10.76 -11.51
CA ARG A 205 0.72 11.53 -12.69
C ARG A 205 -0.27 11.46 -13.85
N PHE A 206 -0.92 10.31 -14.06
CA PHE A 206 -1.88 10.12 -15.16
C PHE A 206 -3.16 10.99 -15.00
N ILE A 207 -3.51 11.39 -13.78
CA ILE A 207 -4.59 12.37 -13.53
C ILE A 207 -4.07 13.78 -13.84
N GLY A 208 -2.83 14.07 -13.44
CA GLY A 208 -2.19 15.35 -13.74
C GLY A 208 -2.05 15.61 -15.24
N SER A 209 -1.71 14.59 -16.03
CA SER A 209 -1.60 14.72 -17.50
C SER A 209 -2.93 14.96 -18.20
N LEU A 210 -4.07 14.60 -17.59
CA LEU A 210 -5.40 14.92 -18.13
C LEU A 210 -5.72 16.42 -18.00
N LEU A 211 -5.14 17.08 -17.00
CA LEU A 211 -5.38 18.49 -16.66
C LEU A 211 -4.30 19.43 -17.21
N ALA A 212 -3.23 18.89 -17.79
CA ALA A 212 -2.22 19.68 -18.46
C ALA A 212 -2.78 20.12 -19.82
N ASP A 213 -2.90 21.44 -20.02
CA ASP A 213 -3.16 21.98 -21.36
C ASP A 213 -2.04 21.53 -22.30
N ASN A 214 -2.40 21.10 -23.51
CA ASN A 214 -1.44 20.81 -24.56
C ASN A 214 -0.88 22.12 -25.11
N ASP A 215 0.08 22.72 -24.41
CA ASP A 215 0.95 23.77 -24.96
C ASP A 215 2.13 23.16 -25.74
#